data_AF-A0A1M2VU13-F1
#
_entry.id   AF-A0A1M2VU13-F1
#
_cell.length_a   1.000
_cell.length_b   1.000
_cell.length_c   1.000
_cell.angle_alpha   90.00
_cell.angle_beta   90.00
_cell.angle_gamma   90.00
#
_symmetry.space_group_name_H-M   'P 1'
#
loop_
_entity.id
_entity.type
_entity.pdbx_description
1 polymer ?
#
loop_
_entity_poly.entity_id
_entity_poly.type
_entity_poly.pdbx_seq_one_letter_code
_entity_poly.pdbx_strand_id
1 'polypeptide(L)'
;MPNRPIEAHSTKDHRHKQLRSHTTPRQHGHLHGNSHAASTPSALLSLPSESLTHVTAFLDPPDLLTLARICKQLHAHVADDNTWRRAYVYQYLGLTPESDLHNDANDRTLMLRREETTWKKEFILRYNLWRYVIAF
;
A
#
# COMPACT_ATOMS: atom_id res chain seq x y z
N MET A 1 -54.40 -48.39 14.87
CA MET A 1 -54.07 -49.82 15.06
C MET A 1 -53.83 -50.42 13.67
N PRO A 2 -52.85 -51.31 13.43
CA PRO A 2 -51.39 -51.14 13.57
C PRO A 2 -50.59 -51.58 12.30
N ASN A 3 -49.33 -51.13 12.23
CA ASN A 3 -48.10 -51.80 11.71
C ASN A 3 -47.84 -52.14 10.21
N ARG A 4 -46.76 -51.48 9.71
CA ARG A 4 -45.61 -51.88 8.83
C ARG A 4 -45.25 -53.39 8.77
N PRO A 5 -44.22 -53.87 8.00
CA PRO A 5 -43.37 -53.27 6.92
C PRO A 5 -43.05 -54.24 5.72
N ILE A 6 -42.24 -53.82 4.73
CA ILE A 6 -40.92 -54.43 4.34
C ILE A 6 -40.42 -53.85 3.01
N GLU A 7 -39.11 -53.62 3.00
CA GLU A 7 -38.27 -52.97 1.99
C GLU A 7 -37.98 -53.80 0.74
N ALA A 8 -37.58 -53.04 -0.30
CA ALA A 8 -36.54 -53.27 -1.30
C ALA A 8 -36.61 -54.51 -2.21
N HIS A 9 -36.34 -54.33 -3.51
CA HIS A 9 -35.13 -54.83 -4.18
C HIS A 9 -35.02 -54.23 -5.60
N SER A 10 -33.77 -54.13 -6.05
CA SER A 10 -33.23 -53.35 -7.15
C SER A 10 -33.17 -54.13 -8.47
N THR A 11 -32.82 -53.37 -9.53
CA THR A 11 -31.97 -53.70 -10.69
C THR A 11 -32.59 -54.09 -12.05
N LYS A 12 -32.20 -53.29 -13.06
CA LYS A 12 -31.82 -53.64 -14.46
C LYS A 12 -32.97 -54.00 -15.43
N ASP A 13 -32.99 -53.67 -16.72
CA ASP A 13 -32.03 -53.08 -17.66
C ASP A 13 -32.78 -52.57 -18.92
N HIS A 14 -32.21 -51.53 -19.55
CA HIS A 14 -32.14 -51.23 -20.99
C HIS A 14 -33.31 -51.56 -21.95
N ARG A 15 -33.87 -50.51 -22.58
CA ARG A 15 -34.05 -50.53 -24.04
C ARG A 15 -34.10 -49.14 -24.68
N HIS A 16 -33.18 -48.97 -25.62
CA HIS A 16 -32.98 -47.84 -26.51
C HIS A 16 -34.23 -47.48 -27.31
N LYS A 17 -34.54 -46.17 -27.41
CA LYS A 17 -35.03 -45.53 -28.65
C LYS A 17 -34.52 -44.08 -28.72
N GLN A 18 -33.48 -43.88 -29.53
CA GLN A 18 -33.19 -42.59 -30.16
C GLN A 18 -34.43 -42.11 -30.93
N LEU A 19 -34.78 -40.83 -30.83
CA LEU A 19 -35.10 -40.04 -32.01
C LEU A 19 -35.12 -38.53 -31.70
N ARG A 20 -34.46 -37.80 -32.61
CA ARG A 20 -34.64 -36.38 -32.98
C ARG A 20 -33.91 -35.32 -32.16
N SER A 21 -32.71 -35.08 -32.67
CA SER A 21 -31.98 -33.81 -32.72
C SER A 21 -32.90 -32.64 -33.10
N HIS A 22 -32.94 -31.62 -32.26
CA HIS A 22 -33.23 -30.24 -32.66
C HIS A 22 -32.22 -29.34 -31.94
N THR A 23 -31.08 -29.11 -32.59
CA THR A 23 -30.08 -28.13 -32.16
C THR A 23 -30.62 -26.73 -32.45
N THR A 24 -31.01 -26.01 -31.41
CA THR A 24 -31.15 -24.56 -31.45
C THR A 24 -29.76 -23.93 -31.29
N PRO A 25 -29.37 -22.96 -32.13
CA PRO A 25 -28.11 -22.25 -31.93
C PRO A 25 -28.25 -21.35 -30.69
N ARG A 26 -27.58 -21.72 -29.60
CA ARG A 26 -27.31 -20.80 -28.48
C ARG A 26 -26.44 -19.69 -29.03
N GLN A 27 -27.03 -18.50 -29.20
CA GLN A 27 -26.27 -17.26 -29.34
C GLN A 27 -25.46 -17.06 -28.06
N HIS A 28 -24.20 -17.49 -28.07
CA HIS A 28 -23.20 -17.01 -27.14
C HIS A 28 -22.89 -15.57 -27.54
N GLY A 29 -23.73 -14.64 -27.06
CA GLY A 29 -23.27 -13.28 -26.83
C GLY A 29 -22.15 -13.37 -25.82
N HIS A 30 -20.91 -13.39 -26.31
CA HIS A 30 -19.74 -13.16 -25.48
C HIS A 30 -19.88 -11.71 -24.99
N LEU A 31 -20.56 -11.55 -23.86
CA LEU A 31 -20.37 -10.39 -23.00
C LEU A 31 -18.86 -10.37 -22.76
N HIS A 32 -18.16 -9.50 -23.49
CA HIS A 32 -16.94 -8.90 -22.98
C HIS A 32 -17.39 -8.18 -21.72
N GLY A 33 -17.43 -8.93 -20.62
CA GLY A 33 -17.42 -8.34 -19.30
C GLY A 33 -16.22 -7.42 -19.33
N ASN A 34 -16.50 -6.11 -19.24
CA ASN A 34 -15.54 -5.16 -18.75
C ASN A 34 -14.98 -5.79 -17.49
N SER A 35 -13.80 -6.39 -17.66
CA SER A 35 -12.95 -6.77 -16.56
C SER A 35 -12.56 -5.40 -16.04
N HIS A 36 -13.39 -4.87 -15.13
CA HIS A 36 -13.04 -3.76 -14.29
C HIS A 36 -11.61 -4.05 -13.89
N ALA A 37 -10.69 -3.20 -14.37
CA ALA A 37 -9.29 -3.26 -14.02
C ALA A 37 -9.27 -3.43 -12.50
N ALA A 38 -9.03 -4.67 -12.05
CA ALA A 38 -8.99 -4.98 -10.64
C ALA A 38 -7.87 -4.09 -10.16
N SER A 39 -8.23 -3.07 -9.40
CA SER A 39 -7.34 -2.00 -8.98
C SER A 39 -6.21 -2.69 -8.24
N THR A 40 -5.11 -2.96 -8.93
CA THR A 40 -3.91 -3.48 -8.29
C THR A 40 -3.59 -2.43 -7.24
N PRO A 41 -3.64 -2.76 -5.94
CA PRO A 41 -3.24 -1.81 -4.93
C PRO A 41 -1.85 -1.36 -5.35
N SER A 42 -1.67 -0.04 -5.51
CA SER A 42 -0.39 0.49 -5.93
C SER A 42 0.69 -0.12 -5.04
N ALA A 43 1.75 -0.69 -5.61
CA ALA A 43 2.74 -1.49 -4.87
C ALA A 43 3.32 -0.77 -3.64
N LEU A 44 3.33 0.57 -3.68
CA LEU A 44 3.75 1.43 -2.57
C LEU A 44 2.74 1.45 -1.40
N LEU A 45 1.44 1.39 -1.67
CA LEU A 45 0.37 1.32 -0.65
C LEU A 45 0.15 -0.10 -0.10
N SER A 46 0.72 -1.13 -0.72
CA SER A 46 0.73 -2.49 -0.14
C SER A 46 1.84 -2.68 0.91
N LEU A 47 2.75 -1.72 1.04
CA LEU A 47 3.81 -1.78 2.05
C LEU A 47 3.25 -1.56 3.46
N PRO A 48 3.79 -2.24 4.49
CA PRO A 48 3.57 -1.86 5.87
C PRO A 48 3.95 -0.39 6.11
N SER A 49 3.29 0.24 7.09
CA SER A 49 3.54 1.65 7.44
C SER A 49 5.02 1.92 7.75
N GLU A 50 5.69 0.99 8.42
CA GLU A 50 7.12 1.10 8.72
C GLU A 50 7.98 1.13 7.44
N SER A 51 7.78 0.18 6.53
CA SER A 51 8.49 0.13 5.25
C SER A 51 8.19 1.35 4.39
N LEU A 52 6.94 1.82 4.40
CA LEU A 52 6.56 3.06 3.73
C LEU A 52 7.30 4.26 4.34
N THR A 53 7.41 4.33 5.67
CA THR A 53 8.18 5.40 6.35
C THR A 53 9.67 5.33 6.01
N HIS A 54 10.22 4.12 5.87
CA HIS A 54 11.60 3.93 5.45
C HIS A 54 11.80 4.43 4.01
N VAL A 55 10.90 4.09 3.08
CA VAL A 55 10.95 4.59 1.69
C VAL A 55 10.84 6.12 1.64
N THR A 56 9.94 6.71 2.42
CA THR A 56 9.75 8.16 2.44
C THR A 56 10.87 8.92 3.15
N ALA A 57 11.68 8.25 3.98
CA ALA A 57 12.83 8.88 4.64
C ALA A 57 13.92 9.36 3.66
N PHE A 58 13.94 8.84 2.44
CA PHE A 58 14.88 9.25 1.39
C PHE A 58 14.43 10.49 0.61
N LEU A 59 13.22 11.00 0.88
CA LEU A 59 12.62 12.09 0.10
C LEU A 59 12.85 13.45 0.75
N ASP A 60 13.24 14.42 -0.06
CA ASP A 60 13.38 15.83 0.35
C ASP A 60 12.01 16.46 0.63
N PRO A 61 11.95 17.61 1.33
CA PRO A 61 10.68 18.26 1.64
C PRO A 61 9.78 18.52 0.40
N PRO A 62 10.28 19.00 -0.75
CA PRO A 62 9.44 19.17 -1.94
C PRO A 62 8.84 17.86 -2.46
N ASP A 63 9.59 16.77 -2.38
CA ASP A 63 9.17 15.46 -2.86
C ASP A 63 8.15 14.83 -1.91
N LEU A 64 8.34 14.97 -0.59
CA LEU A 64 7.33 14.59 0.41
C LEU A 64 6.02 15.35 0.22
N LEU A 65 6.09 16.66 -0.05
CA LEU A 65 4.90 17.47 -0.32
C LEU A 65 4.21 17.06 -1.63
N THR A 66 4.98 16.66 -2.65
CA THR A 66 4.44 16.13 -3.90
C THR A 66 3.78 14.78 -3.68
N LEU A 67 4.41 13.88 -2.92
CA LEU A 67 3.87 12.57 -2.54
C LEU A 67 2.53 12.70 -1.80
N ALA A 68 2.41 13.67 -0.89
CA ALA A 68 1.18 13.94 -0.15
C ALA A 68 0.00 14.33 -1.05
N ARG A 69 0.24 14.80 -2.28
CA ARG A 69 -0.81 15.21 -3.22
C ARG A 69 -1.31 14.07 -4.10
N ILE A 70 -0.65 12.91 -4.09
CA ILE A 70 -0.97 11.80 -5.00
C ILE A 70 -2.29 11.12 -4.60
N CYS A 71 -2.46 10.80 -3.31
CA CYS A 71 -3.70 10.19 -2.82
C CYS A 71 -3.93 10.43 -1.33
N LYS A 72 -5.15 10.17 -0.84
CA LYS A 72 -5.54 10.41 0.56
C LYS A 72 -4.72 9.59 1.57
N GLN A 73 -4.34 8.36 1.22
CA GLN A 73 -3.53 7.50 2.10
C GLN A 73 -2.11 8.05 2.25
N LEU A 74 -1.48 8.48 1.15
CA LEU A 74 -0.16 9.11 1.19
C LEU A 74 -0.20 10.46 1.87
N HIS A 75 -1.28 11.23 1.67
CA HIS A 75 -1.50 12.45 2.43
C HIS A 75 -1.51 12.19 3.94
N ALA A 76 -2.25 11.17 4.40
CA ALA A 76 -2.28 10.81 5.81
C ALA A 76 -0.91 10.35 6.33
N HIS A 77 -0.18 9.55 5.54
CA HIS A 77 1.18 9.11 5.90
C HIS A 77 2.17 10.28 6.01
N VAL A 78 2.16 11.21 5.06
CA VAL A 78 3.02 12.41 5.09
C VAL A 78 2.55 13.43 6.14
N ALA A 79 1.28 13.40 6.56
CA ALA A 79 0.81 14.26 7.63
C ALA A 79 1.34 13.85 9.01
N ASP A 80 1.80 12.61 9.18
CA ASP A 80 2.43 12.13 10.41
C ASP A 80 3.80 12.78 10.63
N ASP A 81 4.00 13.37 11.81
CA ASP A 81 5.24 14.05 12.18
C ASP A 81 6.43 13.07 12.26
N ASN A 82 6.16 11.79 12.53
CA ASN A 82 7.19 10.75 12.54
C ASN A 82 7.83 10.55 11.16
N THR A 83 7.06 10.69 10.08
CA THR A 83 7.56 10.60 8.70
C THR A 83 8.61 11.69 8.44
N TRP A 84 8.33 12.92 8.87
CA TRP A 84 9.27 14.04 8.76
C TRP A 84 10.50 13.87 9.64
N ARG A 85 10.32 13.33 10.86
CA ARG A 85 11.44 13.05 11.76
C ARG A 85 12.41 12.05 11.15
N ARG A 86 11.93 10.92 10.61
CA ARG A 86 12.81 9.90 10.00
C ARG A 86 13.52 10.44 8.78
N ALA A 87 12.82 11.17 7.92
CA ALA A 87 13.43 11.81 6.76
C ALA A 87 14.50 12.84 7.14
N TYR A 88 14.20 13.68 8.14
CA TYR A 88 15.16 14.66 8.67
C TYR A 88 16.43 14.00 9.21
N VAL A 89 16.27 12.98 10.06
CA VAL A 89 17.39 12.22 10.64
C VAL A 89 18.24 11.60 9.54
N TYR A 90 17.61 10.96 8.55
CA TYR A 90 18.34 10.34 7.46
C TYR A 90 19.18 11.35 6.67
N GLN A 91 18.56 12.45 6.24
CA GLN A 91 19.21 13.42 5.36
C GLN A 91 20.27 14.27 6.06
N TYR A 92 20.01 14.72 7.29
CA TYR A 92 20.92 15.65 7.97
C TYR A 92 21.95 14.96 8.85
N LEU A 93 21.63 13.78 9.36
CA LEU A 93 22.55 13.05 10.24
C LEU A 93 23.31 11.95 9.49
N GLY A 94 22.93 11.64 8.25
CA GLY A 94 23.50 10.54 7.47
C GLY A 94 23.31 9.18 8.14
N LEU A 95 22.46 9.13 9.17
CA LEU A 95 22.15 7.91 9.89
C LEU A 95 21.14 7.17 9.06
N THR A 96 21.52 5.97 8.59
CA THR A 96 20.51 5.09 7.99
C THR A 96 19.36 4.91 9.00
N PRO A 97 18.11 4.75 8.54
CA PRO A 97 16.96 4.56 9.43
C PRO A 97 17.08 3.39 10.41
N GLU A 98 18.13 2.56 10.26
CA GLU A 98 18.54 1.40 11.07
C GLU A 98 19.70 1.70 12.06
N SER A 99 20.35 2.87 11.98
CA SER A 99 21.56 3.18 12.76
C SER A 99 21.25 3.79 14.13
N ASP A 100 21.68 3.09 15.18
CA ASP A 100 21.58 3.59 16.55
C ASP A 100 22.43 4.84 16.78
N LEU A 101 21.82 5.83 17.44
CA LEU A 101 22.32 7.19 17.73
C LEU A 101 23.53 7.25 18.69
N HIS A 102 24.29 6.16 18.87
CA HIS A 102 25.14 6.00 20.05
C HIS A 102 26.56 6.58 19.95
N ASN A 103 27.11 6.85 18.76
CA ASN A 103 28.58 7.05 18.63
C ASN A 103 29.07 8.41 18.08
N ASP A 104 28.22 9.29 17.56
CA ASP A 104 28.61 10.59 16.92
C ASP A 104 27.88 11.80 17.54
N ALA A 105 27.53 11.67 18.82
CA ALA A 105 26.50 12.47 19.50
C ALA A 105 26.89 13.91 19.87
N ASN A 106 27.95 14.52 19.33
CA ASN A 106 28.27 15.91 19.66
C ASN A 106 27.93 16.89 18.54
N ASP A 107 28.39 16.67 17.31
CA ASP A 107 28.04 17.51 16.15
C ASP A 107 26.61 17.27 15.67
N ARG A 108 26.17 16.00 15.65
CA ARG A 108 24.82 15.60 15.22
C ARG A 108 23.73 15.99 16.22
N THR A 109 24.07 16.16 17.48
CA THR A 109 23.11 16.51 18.54
C THR A 109 22.69 17.98 18.47
N LEU A 110 23.58 18.86 18.00
CA LEU A 110 23.20 20.25 17.68
C LEU A 110 22.22 20.31 16.50
N MET A 111 22.36 19.40 15.52
CA MET A 111 21.38 19.26 14.44
C MET A 111 20.06 18.61 14.88
N LEU A 112 20.03 17.88 15.98
CA LEU A 112 18.79 17.32 16.55
C LEU A 112 18.03 18.28 17.47
N ARG A 113 18.62 19.44 17.81
CA ARG A 113 17.92 20.45 18.59
C ARG A 113 16.82 21.05 17.73
N ARG A 114 15.60 20.54 17.93
CA ARG A 114 14.39 21.05 17.30
C ARG A 114 14.04 22.42 17.89
N GLU A 115 13.95 23.43 17.04
CA GLU A 115 13.49 24.77 17.40
C GLU A 115 11.99 24.93 17.12
N GLU A 116 11.48 24.15 16.17
CA GLU A 116 10.08 24.16 15.75
C GLU A 116 9.18 23.23 16.57
N THR A 117 7.87 23.46 16.44
CA THR A 117 6.84 22.67 17.13
C THR A 117 6.68 21.27 16.53
N THR A 118 6.97 21.11 15.24
CA THR A 118 6.81 19.86 14.49
C THR A 118 8.05 19.59 13.65
N TRP A 119 8.38 18.33 13.43
CA TRP A 119 9.49 17.93 12.56
C TRP A 119 9.28 18.37 11.12
N LYS A 120 8.02 18.43 10.65
CA LYS A 120 7.69 19.01 9.35
C LYS A 120 8.22 20.44 9.19
N LYS A 121 7.94 21.31 10.16
CA LYS A 121 8.38 22.71 10.11
C LYS A 121 9.90 22.82 10.22
N GLU A 122 10.50 22.07 11.14
CA GLU A 122 11.95 22.03 11.34
C GLU A 122 12.68 21.67 10.04
N PHE A 123 12.24 20.59 9.39
CA PHE A 123 12.89 20.07 8.19
C PHE A 123 12.70 21.06 7.01
N ILE A 124 11.51 21.62 6.82
CA ILE A 124 11.28 22.64 5.78
C ILE A 124 12.15 23.88 6.04
N LEU A 125 12.23 24.36 7.29
CA LEU A 125 13.04 25.51 7.67
C LEU A 125 14.51 25.29 7.30
N ARG A 126 15.10 24.18 7.77
CA ARG A 126 16.51 23.87 7.52
C ARG A 126 16.81 23.61 6.05
N TYR A 127 15.90 22.95 5.33
CA TYR A 127 16.03 22.73 3.90
C TYR A 127 16.02 24.05 3.12
N ASN A 128 15.14 24.98 3.48
CA ASN A 128 15.14 26.30 2.87
C ASN A 128 16.44 27.07 3.16
N LEU A 129 16.89 27.08 4.43
CA LEU A 129 18.15 27.72 4.80
C LEU A 129 19.33 27.17 4.00
N TRP A 130 19.45 25.84 3.91
CA TRP A 130 20.50 25.19 3.13
C TRP A 130 20.43 25.54 1.64
N ARG A 131 19.23 25.51 1.06
CA ARG A 131 18.98 25.89 -0.34
C ARG A 131 19.35 27.34 -0.64
N TYR A 132 19.09 28.27 0.29
CA TYR A 132 19.46 29.68 0.12
C TYR A 132 20.97 29.92 0.28
N VAL A 133 21.64 29.18 1.16
CA VAL A 133 23.10 29.30 1.40
C VAL A 133 23.92 28.81 0.21
N ILE A 134 23.47 27.78 -0.51
CA ILE A 134 24.20 27.20 -1.67
C ILE A 134 23.93 27.97 -2.98
N ALA A 135 22.94 28.86 -3.00
CA ALA A 135 22.58 29.63 -4.20
C ALA A 135 23.45 30.88 -4.46
N PHE A 136 24.55 31.07 -3.72
CA PHE A 136 25.53 32.16 -3.84
C PHE A 136 26.94 31.61 -4.04
#